data_AF-Q2UP33-F1
#
_entry.id   AF-Q2UP33-F1
#
_cell.length_a   1.000
_cell.length_b   1.000
_cell.length_c   1.000
_cell.angle_alpha   90.00
_cell.angle_beta   90.00
_cell.angle_gamma   90.00
#
_symmetry.space_group_name_H-M   'P 1'
#
loop_
_entity.id
_entity.type
_entity.pdbx_description
1 polymer ?
#
loop_
_entity_poly.entity_id
_entity_poly.type
_entity_poly.pdbx_seq_one_letter_code
_entity_poly.pdbx_strand_id
1 'polypeptide(L)'
;MIVLQLLVTNPVEISPLTKYLDEIRDIANSEKDTSEPQEVPQSFDIFNTLPYELRQQIFSLLPLSSVLALRAASWSMHTTQLPEKSWKARLEYDLPWLWEVHGIDLTGSQKLEARLSKTIVELEGKSQYRSDKVDYIPGLANRRRIWMVCEDIKDMYHETLAERAKI
;
A
#
# COMPACT_ATOMS: atom_id res chain seq x y z
N MET A 1 -23.75 5.25 -19.29
CA MET A 1 -23.70 3.78 -19.20
C MET A 1 -22.51 3.23 -18.39
N ILE A 2 -21.51 4.04 -18.01
CA ILE A 2 -20.28 3.57 -17.33
C ILE A 2 -20.42 3.54 -15.80
N VAL A 3 -21.15 4.48 -15.20
CA VAL A 3 -21.40 4.53 -13.74
C VAL A 3 -22.18 3.30 -13.23
N LEU A 4 -23.11 2.78 -14.03
CA LEU A 4 -23.87 1.56 -13.70
C LEU A 4 -22.99 0.32 -13.63
N GLN A 5 -21.97 0.21 -14.49
CA GLN A 5 -21.07 -0.95 -14.48
C GLN A 5 -20.27 -1.02 -13.19
N LEU A 6 -19.78 0.12 -12.68
CA LEU A 6 -19.08 0.19 -11.40
C LEU A 6 -19.97 -0.28 -10.23
N LEU A 7 -21.25 0.10 -10.24
CA LEU A 7 -22.16 -0.21 -9.14
C LEU A 7 -22.65 -1.66 -9.13
N VAL A 8 -22.59 -2.35 -10.27
CA VAL A 8 -23.19 -3.70 -10.44
C VAL A 8 -22.13 -4.81 -10.47
N THR A 9 -20.83 -4.47 -10.56
CA THR A 9 -19.76 -5.48 -10.55
C THR A 9 -19.48 -6.05 -9.17
N ASN A 10 -19.27 -7.37 -9.11
CA ASN A 10 -18.96 -8.09 -7.88
C ASN A 10 -17.68 -7.52 -7.24
N PRO A 11 -17.75 -6.95 -6.01
CA PRO A 11 -16.59 -6.39 -5.34
C PRO A 11 -15.74 -7.46 -4.64
N VAL A 12 -16.16 -8.72 -4.62
CA VAL A 12 -15.42 -9.81 -3.95
C VAL A 12 -14.69 -10.67 -4.98
N GLU A 13 -15.41 -11.20 -5.97
CA GLU A 13 -14.84 -12.04 -7.02
C GLU A 13 -14.32 -11.18 -8.19
N ILE A 14 -13.01 -10.93 -8.19
CA ILE A 14 -12.37 -10.03 -9.17
C ILE A 14 -11.27 -10.80 -9.91
N SER A 15 -11.62 -11.49 -11.00
CA SER A 15 -10.64 -12.31 -11.75
C SER A 15 -9.39 -11.55 -12.22
N PRO A 16 -9.47 -10.28 -12.68
CA PRO A 16 -8.27 -9.52 -13.05
C PRO A 16 -7.33 -9.21 -11.87
N LEU A 17 -7.82 -9.23 -10.63
CA LEU A 17 -7.03 -8.96 -9.44
C LEU A 17 -6.03 -10.09 -9.15
N THR A 18 -6.41 -11.34 -9.43
CA THR A 18 -5.60 -12.53 -9.12
C THR A 18 -4.19 -12.43 -9.69
N LYS A 19 -4.04 -11.92 -10.92
CA LYS A 19 -2.73 -11.70 -11.56
C LYS A 19 -1.81 -10.81 -10.71
N TYR A 20 -2.33 -9.73 -10.14
CA TYR A 20 -1.54 -8.81 -9.30
C TYR A 20 -1.22 -9.42 -7.95
N LEU A 21 -2.15 -10.18 -7.37
CA LEU A 21 -1.91 -10.87 -6.10
C LEU A 21 -0.81 -11.92 -6.25
N ASP A 22 -0.82 -12.68 -7.33
CA ASP A 22 0.22 -13.66 -7.65
C ASP A 22 1.55 -12.95 -7.89
N GLU A 23 1.57 -11.85 -8.65
CA GLU A 23 2.78 -11.05 -8.86
C GLU A 23 3.37 -10.51 -7.55
N ILE A 24 2.55 -9.96 -6.65
CA ILE A 24 3.01 -9.45 -5.35
C ILE A 24 3.57 -10.59 -4.50
N ARG A 25 2.92 -11.76 -4.48
CA ARG A 25 3.40 -12.95 -3.76
C ARG A 25 4.72 -13.46 -4.33
N ASP A 26 4.84 -13.52 -5.64
CA ASP A 26 6.06 -13.95 -6.33
C ASP A 26 7.21 -12.98 -6.04
N ILE A 27 6.96 -11.68 -6.07
CA ILE A 27 7.95 -10.67 -5.68
C ILE A 27 8.42 -10.91 -4.23
N ALA A 28 7.47 -11.02 -3.29
CA ALA A 28 7.76 -11.19 -1.86
C ALA A 28 8.50 -12.51 -1.55
N ASN A 29 8.22 -13.58 -2.29
CA ASN A 29 8.88 -14.87 -2.11
C ASN A 29 10.26 -14.93 -2.78
N SER A 30 10.44 -14.26 -3.93
CA SER A 30 11.67 -14.35 -4.73
C SER A 30 12.95 -13.88 -4.03
N GLU A 31 12.85 -13.02 -3.00
CA GLU A 31 14.03 -12.52 -2.28
C GLU A 31 14.33 -13.23 -0.96
N LYS A 32 13.44 -14.10 -0.46
CA LYS A 32 13.76 -14.95 0.69
C LYS A 32 14.87 -15.96 0.37
N ASP A 33 15.08 -16.25 -0.92
CA ASP A 33 16.08 -17.21 -1.41
C ASP A 33 17.45 -16.60 -1.73
N THR A 34 17.60 -15.27 -1.76
CA THR A 34 18.86 -14.60 -2.14
C THR A 34 19.46 -13.84 -0.96
N SER A 35 20.11 -14.59 -0.06
CA SER A 35 20.90 -14.07 1.06
C SER A 35 22.25 -13.53 0.61
N GLU A 36 22.29 -12.58 -0.34
CA GLU A 36 23.52 -11.86 -0.64
C GLU A 36 23.61 -10.61 0.26
N PRO A 37 24.74 -10.35 0.92
CA PRO A 37 24.94 -9.12 1.67
C PRO A 37 24.82 -7.93 0.71
N GLN A 38 23.81 -7.07 0.89
CA GLN A 38 23.75 -5.81 0.15
C GLN A 38 24.94 -4.95 0.56
N GLU A 39 25.84 -4.68 -0.39
CA GLU A 39 26.95 -3.76 -0.19
C GLU A 39 26.41 -2.36 0.05
N VAL A 40 26.92 -1.69 1.09
CA VAL A 40 26.60 -0.29 1.40
C VAL A 40 27.01 0.55 0.19
N PRO A 41 26.08 1.25 -0.47
CA PRO A 41 26.41 2.07 -1.63
C PRO A 41 27.42 3.16 -1.24
N GLN A 42 28.48 3.33 -2.04
CA GLN A 42 29.47 4.41 -1.86
C GLN A 42 28.94 5.78 -2.32
N SER A 43 27.68 5.86 -2.75
CA SER A 43 27.06 7.10 -3.25
C SER A 43 26.62 8.01 -2.11
N PHE A 44 26.73 9.32 -2.34
CA PHE A 44 26.18 10.32 -1.43
C PHE A 44 24.65 10.22 -1.39
N ASP A 45 24.09 9.97 -0.20
CA ASP A 45 22.65 9.94 0.07
C ASP A 45 22.26 11.15 0.90
N ILE A 46 21.37 11.99 0.35
CA ILE A 46 20.94 13.25 0.98
C ILE A 46 20.29 13.03 2.35
N PHE A 47 19.63 11.89 2.55
CA PHE A 47 18.91 11.58 3.78
C PHE A 47 19.84 11.16 4.92
N ASN A 48 21.13 10.89 4.65
CA ASN A 48 22.14 10.70 5.70
C ASN A 48 22.36 11.97 6.54
N THR A 49 21.99 13.14 6.02
CA THR A 49 22.08 14.41 6.76
C THR A 49 20.95 14.58 7.79
N LEU A 50 19.90 13.75 7.69
CA LEU A 50 18.74 13.83 8.57
C LEU A 50 18.89 12.90 9.78
N PRO A 51 18.52 13.38 11.00
CA PRO A 51 18.30 12.54 12.16
C PRO A 51 17.35 11.37 11.84
N TYR A 52 17.54 10.26 12.54
CA TYR A 52 16.76 9.04 12.32
C TYR A 52 15.26 9.28 12.48
N GLU A 53 14.88 10.08 13.47
CA GLU A 53 13.50 10.43 13.79
C GLU A 53 12.84 11.22 12.65
N LEU A 54 13.59 12.10 11.96
CA LEU A 54 13.05 12.84 10.80
C LEU A 54 12.81 11.91 9.61
N ARG A 55 13.68 10.90 9.41
CA ARG A 55 13.46 9.87 8.38
C ARG A 55 12.18 9.07 8.66
N GLN A 56 11.94 8.73 9.92
CA GLN A 56 10.69 8.08 10.34
C GLN A 56 9.45 8.96 10.14
N GLN A 57 9.55 10.25 10.49
CA GLN A 57 8.47 11.20 10.24
C GLN A 57 8.14 11.33 8.75
N ILE A 58 9.13 11.36 7.87
CA ILE A 58 8.90 11.34 6.41
C ILE A 58 8.05 10.12 6.02
N PHE A 59 8.34 8.94 6.56
CA PHE A 59 7.53 7.75 6.26
C PHE A 59 6.08 7.83 6.76
N SER A 60 5.80 8.56 7.84
CA SER A 60 4.42 8.75 8.31
C SER A 60 3.59 9.68 7.42
N LEU A 61 4.22 10.48 6.57
CA LEU A 61 3.56 11.47 5.70
C LEU A 61 3.33 10.97 4.27
N LEU A 62 3.89 9.83 3.91
CA LEU A 62 3.84 9.27 2.56
C LEU A 62 2.81 8.14 2.47
N PRO A 63 2.20 7.86 1.31
CA PRO A 63 1.47 6.61 1.10
C PRO A 63 2.44 5.42 0.90
N LEU A 64 1.96 4.19 1.11
CA LEU A 64 2.73 2.94 1.00
C LEU A 64 3.59 2.85 -0.27
N SER A 65 3.00 3.12 -1.43
CA SER A 65 3.70 3.07 -2.72
C SER A 65 4.90 4.01 -2.77
N SER A 66 4.77 5.20 -2.18
CA SER A 66 5.84 6.20 -2.09
C SER A 66 6.89 5.83 -1.03
N VAL A 67 6.49 5.22 0.09
CA VAL A 67 7.44 4.67 1.07
C VAL A 67 8.33 3.61 0.42
N LEU A 68 7.72 2.66 -0.31
CA LEU A 68 8.47 1.63 -1.02
C LEU A 68 9.39 2.21 -2.09
N ALA A 69 8.92 3.20 -2.87
CA ALA A 69 9.75 3.89 -3.85
C ALA A 69 10.95 4.62 -3.20
N LEU A 70 10.72 5.28 -2.07
CA LEU A 70 11.75 6.03 -1.36
C LEU A 70 12.81 5.10 -0.77
N ARG A 71 12.39 3.99 -0.16
CA ARG A 71 13.30 2.97 0.36
C ARG A 71 14.09 2.31 -0.78
N ALA A 72 13.46 2.05 -1.92
CA ALA A 72 14.15 1.55 -3.11
C ALA A 72 15.20 2.52 -3.68
N ALA A 73 14.98 3.84 -3.56
CA ALA A 73 15.84 4.87 -4.14
C ALA A 73 16.98 5.36 -3.21
N SER A 74 16.86 5.15 -1.90
CA SER A 74 17.80 5.68 -0.90
C SER A 74 18.18 4.63 0.13
N TRP A 75 19.48 4.41 0.31
CA TRP A 75 20.02 3.43 1.26
C TRP A 75 19.73 3.80 2.72
N SER A 76 19.85 5.08 3.06
CA SER A 76 19.58 5.55 4.42
C SER A 76 18.09 5.49 4.76
N MET A 77 17.20 5.63 3.77
CA MET A 77 15.77 5.39 3.94
C MET A 77 15.46 3.88 3.99
N HIS A 78 16.08 3.07 3.14
CA HIS A 78 15.97 1.61 3.16
C HIS A 78 16.29 1.01 4.54
N THR A 79 17.36 1.48 5.17
CA THR A 79 17.81 1.02 6.50
C THR A 79 17.04 1.66 7.67
N THR A 80 16.17 2.65 7.40
CA THR A 80 15.34 3.26 8.45
C THR A 80 14.12 2.39 8.74
N GLN A 81 13.86 2.10 10.01
CA GLN A 81 12.67 1.36 10.41
C GLN A 81 11.42 2.24 10.31
N LEU A 82 10.31 1.66 9.83
CA LEU A 82 9.02 2.37 9.82
C LEU A 82 8.56 2.73 11.24
N PRO A 83 7.81 3.84 11.41
CA PRO A 83 7.22 4.21 12.70
C PRO A 83 6.30 3.12 13.25
N GLU A 84 5.48 2.53 12.37
CA GLU A 84 4.69 1.35 12.67
C GLU A 84 5.54 0.12 12.45
N LYS A 85 5.79 -0.64 13.53
CA LYS A 85 6.71 -1.78 13.55
C LYS A 85 6.30 -2.95 12.62
N SER A 86 5.15 -2.86 11.93
CA SER A 86 4.67 -3.89 11.02
C SER A 86 4.16 -3.32 9.70
N TRP A 87 4.60 -3.91 8.60
CA TRP A 87 4.00 -3.68 7.28
C TRP A 87 2.51 -4.00 7.24
N LYS A 88 2.06 -4.96 8.05
CA LYS A 88 0.65 -5.29 8.20
C LYS A 88 -0.20 -4.07 8.56
N ALA A 89 0.14 -3.39 9.66
CA ALA A 89 -0.59 -2.19 10.09
C ALA A 89 -0.60 -1.11 8.98
N ARG A 90 0.54 -0.94 8.31
CA ARG A 90 0.65 0.00 7.19
C ARG A 90 -0.24 -0.36 6.00
N LEU A 91 -0.30 -1.64 5.64
CA LEU A 91 -1.14 -2.17 4.56
C LEU A 91 -2.62 -2.07 4.91
N GLU A 92 -2.98 -2.37 6.15
CA GLU A 92 -4.34 -2.20 6.68
C GLU A 92 -4.75 -0.72 6.64
N TYR A 93 -3.84 0.21 6.91
CA TYR A 93 -4.12 1.65 6.87
C TYR A 93 -4.20 2.22 5.44
N ASP A 94 -3.18 1.98 4.60
CA ASP A 94 -3.09 2.60 3.28
C ASP A 94 -3.97 1.90 2.22
N LEU A 95 -4.15 0.57 2.34
CA LEU A 95 -4.87 -0.26 1.38
C LEU A 95 -5.94 -1.13 2.07
N PRO A 96 -6.87 -0.56 2.85
CA PRO A 96 -7.81 -1.35 3.66
C PRO A 96 -8.76 -2.18 2.79
N TRP A 97 -9.03 -1.72 1.56
CA TRP A 97 -9.85 -2.39 0.55
C TRP A 97 -9.13 -3.55 -0.17
N LEU A 98 -7.84 -3.78 0.09
CA LEU A 98 -7.05 -4.85 -0.52
C LEU A 98 -6.55 -5.82 0.55
N TRP A 99 -7.48 -6.46 1.25
CA TRP A 99 -7.17 -7.32 2.39
C TRP A 99 -6.32 -8.54 2.04
N GLU A 100 -6.30 -8.97 0.79
CA GLU A 100 -5.51 -10.12 0.35
C GLU A 100 -3.99 -9.91 0.51
N VAL A 101 -3.53 -8.66 0.63
CA VAL A 101 -2.11 -8.34 0.80
C VAL A 101 -1.71 -8.03 2.24
N HIS A 102 -2.65 -7.89 3.19
CA HIS A 102 -2.36 -7.44 4.56
C HIS A 102 -1.43 -8.39 5.35
N GLY A 103 -1.37 -9.66 4.95
CA GLY A 103 -0.48 -10.67 5.55
C GLY A 103 0.91 -10.74 4.90
N ILE A 104 1.21 -9.90 3.92
CA ILE A 104 2.47 -9.96 3.18
C ILE A 104 3.52 -9.11 3.90
N ASP A 105 4.67 -9.72 4.17
CA ASP A 105 5.86 -8.99 4.61
C ASP A 105 6.53 -8.34 3.40
N LEU A 106 6.62 -7.01 3.41
CA LEU A 106 7.24 -6.22 2.33
C LEU A 106 8.71 -5.89 2.64
N THR A 107 9.26 -6.45 3.72
CA THR A 107 10.68 -6.34 4.03
C THR A 107 11.48 -7.15 3.02
N GLY A 108 12.53 -6.55 2.46
CA GLY A 108 13.43 -7.21 1.51
C GLY A 108 14.46 -6.20 1.01
N SER A 109 15.05 -6.45 -0.14
CA SER A 109 16.03 -5.55 -0.76
C SER A 109 15.37 -4.33 -1.43
N GLN A 110 16.18 -3.33 -1.77
CA GLN A 110 15.73 -2.17 -2.56
C GLN A 110 15.12 -2.57 -3.92
N LYS A 111 15.54 -3.70 -4.50
CA LYS A 111 15.00 -4.20 -5.77
C LYS A 111 13.58 -4.74 -5.60
N LEU A 112 13.31 -5.48 -4.53
CA LEU A 112 11.95 -5.91 -4.17
C LEU A 112 11.07 -4.72 -3.86
N GLU A 113 11.57 -3.75 -3.09
CA GLU A 113 10.82 -2.53 -2.76
C GLU A 113 10.44 -1.74 -4.04
N ALA A 114 11.35 -1.65 -5.02
CA ALA A 114 11.08 -1.02 -6.31
C ALA A 114 9.98 -1.74 -7.10
N ARG A 115 10.04 -3.08 -7.15
CA ARG A 115 9.04 -3.90 -7.84
C ARG A 115 7.68 -3.79 -7.17
N LEU A 116 7.62 -3.94 -5.84
CA LEU A 116 6.40 -3.80 -5.07
C LEU A 116 5.77 -2.41 -5.22
N SER A 117 6.59 -1.36 -5.14
CA SER A 117 6.12 0.02 -5.35
C SER A 117 5.41 0.16 -6.69
N LYS A 118 6.03 -0.32 -7.77
CA LYS A 118 5.45 -0.26 -9.12
C LYS A 118 4.12 -1.01 -9.20
N THR A 119 4.07 -2.25 -8.71
CA THR A 119 2.85 -3.08 -8.77
C THR A 119 1.73 -2.48 -7.92
N ILE A 120 2.04 -1.92 -6.74
CA ILE A 120 1.05 -1.24 -5.89
C ILE A 120 0.52 0.02 -6.56
N VAL A 121 1.37 0.88 -7.13
CA VAL A 121 0.93 2.10 -7.86
C VAL A 121 -0.02 1.73 -9.00
N GLU A 122 0.31 0.68 -9.77
CA GLU A 122 -0.54 0.21 -10.85
C GLU A 122 -1.90 -0.25 -10.34
N LEU A 123 -1.92 -1.01 -9.24
CA LEU A 123 -3.15 -1.53 -8.64
C LEU A 123 -4.01 -0.43 -8.02
N GLU A 124 -3.40 0.57 -7.38
CA GLU A 124 -4.07 1.77 -6.88
C GLU A 124 -4.69 2.59 -8.01
N GLY A 125 -4.01 2.67 -9.16
CA GLY A 125 -4.56 3.29 -10.37
C GLY A 125 -5.76 2.51 -10.91
N LYS A 126 -5.68 1.17 -10.90
CA LYS A 126 -6.73 0.26 -11.37
C LYS A 126 -7.94 0.19 -10.42
N SER A 127 -7.77 0.53 -9.15
CA SER A 127 -8.85 0.60 -8.16
C SER A 127 -9.62 1.93 -8.18
N GLN A 128 -9.30 2.84 -9.10
CA GLN A 128 -9.97 4.13 -9.22
C GLN A 128 -10.60 4.27 -10.60
N TYR A 129 -11.91 4.54 -10.61
CA TYR A 129 -12.55 5.02 -11.82
C TYR A 129 -12.12 6.46 -12.08
N ARG A 130 -11.62 6.73 -13.29
CA ARG A 130 -11.38 8.09 -13.76
C ARG A 130 -12.00 8.25 -15.15
N SER A 131 -12.73 9.35 -15.37
CA SER A 131 -13.40 9.59 -16.66
C SER A 131 -12.44 9.72 -17.84
N ASP A 132 -11.15 10.01 -17.57
CA ASP A 132 -10.08 10.15 -18.54
C ASP A 132 -9.32 8.84 -18.84
N LYS A 133 -9.58 7.74 -18.10
CA LYS A 133 -8.87 6.47 -18.24
C LYS A 133 -9.82 5.26 -18.21
N VAL A 134 -9.72 4.41 -19.22
CA VAL A 134 -10.54 3.19 -19.34
C VAL A 134 -9.86 1.96 -18.70
N ASP A 135 -8.64 2.10 -18.20
CA ASP A 135 -7.81 0.98 -17.73
C ASP A 135 -7.98 0.66 -16.23
N TYR A 136 -9.21 0.73 -15.71
CA TYR A 136 -9.54 0.36 -14.32
C TYR A 136 -10.13 -1.05 -14.24
N ILE A 137 -10.04 -1.69 -13.08
CA ILE A 137 -10.66 -2.98 -12.80
C ILE A 137 -12.02 -2.71 -12.12
N PRO A 138 -13.17 -2.94 -12.77
CA PRO A 138 -14.47 -2.51 -12.26
C PRO A 138 -14.81 -3.04 -10.86
N GLY A 139 -14.61 -4.34 -10.62
CA GLY A 139 -14.85 -4.94 -9.30
C GLY A 139 -13.96 -4.35 -8.20
N LEU A 140 -12.70 -4.03 -8.52
CA LEU A 140 -11.75 -3.46 -7.57
C LEU A 140 -12.09 -2.01 -7.25
N ALA A 141 -12.48 -1.24 -8.27
CA ALA A 141 -12.93 0.12 -8.09
C ALA A 141 -14.25 0.18 -7.29
N ASN A 142 -15.16 -0.77 -7.51
CA ASN A 142 -16.37 -0.88 -6.68
C ASN A 142 -16.03 -1.23 -5.24
N ARG A 143 -15.13 -2.20 -5.03
CA ARG A 143 -14.65 -2.60 -3.69
C ARG A 143 -14.07 -1.42 -2.93
N ARG A 144 -13.13 -0.68 -3.53
CA ARG A 144 -12.54 0.52 -2.91
C ARG A 144 -13.59 1.55 -2.56
N ARG A 145 -14.52 1.85 -3.48
CA ARG A 145 -15.61 2.80 -3.24
C ARG A 145 -16.50 2.39 -2.07
N ILE A 146 -16.93 1.13 -2.02
CA ILE A 146 -17.77 0.60 -0.92
C ILE A 146 -17.00 0.70 0.39
N TRP A 147 -15.73 0.30 0.40
CA TRP A 147 -14.92 0.33 1.61
C TRP A 147 -14.79 1.73 2.20
N MET A 148 -14.50 2.75 1.37
CA MET A 148 -14.38 4.13 1.84
C MET A 148 -15.68 4.60 2.52
N VAL A 149 -16.84 4.27 1.94
CA VAL A 149 -18.13 4.61 2.56
C VAL A 149 -18.33 3.88 3.88
N CYS A 150 -17.89 2.63 4.00
CA CYS A 150 -17.95 1.89 5.26
C CYS A 150 -17.04 2.51 6.33
N GLU A 151 -15.86 3.02 5.96
CA GLU A 151 -14.97 3.73 6.89
C GLU A 151 -15.62 5.02 7.41
N ASP A 152 -16.22 5.83 6.51
CA ASP A 152 -16.95 7.04 6.89
C ASP A 152 -18.10 6.72 7.87
N ILE A 153 -18.85 5.63 7.63
CA ILE A 153 -19.94 5.19 8.51
C ILE A 153 -19.42 4.69 9.86
N LYS A 154 -18.32 3.93 9.86
CA LYS A 154 -17.69 3.39 11.07
C LYS A 154 -17.28 4.53 12.00
N ASP A 155 -16.67 5.59 11.46
CA ASP A 155 -16.23 6.73 12.24
C ASP A 155 -17.42 7.48 12.87
N MET A 156 -18.46 7.78 12.08
CA MET A 156 -19.70 8.38 12.60
C MET A 156 -20.36 7.53 13.69
N TYR A 157 -20.34 6.19 13.55
CA TYR A 157 -20.88 5.29 14.55
C TYR A 157 -20.10 5.35 15.86
N HIS A 158 -18.77 5.34 15.80
CA HIS A 158 -17.92 5.44 16.98
C HIS A 158 -18.06 6.79 17.70
N GLU A 159 -18.17 7.89 16.95
CA GLU A 159 -18.47 9.22 17.51
C GLU A 159 -19.80 9.23 18.25
N THR A 160 -20.86 8.73 17.61
CA THR A 160 -22.21 8.65 18.21
C THR A 160 -22.22 7.79 19.49
N LEU A 161 -21.49 6.67 19.48
CA LEU A 161 -21.36 5.82 20.68
C LEU A 161 -20.63 6.54 21.81
N ALA A 162 -19.54 7.25 21.51
CA ALA A 162 -18.75 7.98 22.50
C ALA A 162 -19.54 9.13 23.14
N GLU A 163 -20.43 9.79 22.38
CA GLU A 163 -21.35 10.79 22.91
C GLU A 163 -22.38 10.17 23.87
N ARG A 164 -23.00 9.06 23.48
CA ARG A 164 -24.00 8.36 24.31
C ARG A 164 -23.42 7.80 25.61
N ALA A 165 -22.15 7.40 25.61
CA ALA A 165 -21.46 6.89 26.79
C ALA A 165 -21.06 7.97 27.81
N LYS A 166 -21.15 9.26 27.44
CA LYS A 166 -20.88 10.41 28.32
C LYS A 166 -22.13 10.93 29.04
N ILE A 167 -23.31 10.40 28.72
CA ILE A 167 -24.61 10.70 29.33
C ILE A 167 -24.93 9.61 30.35
#